data_AF-A0A9P7C775-F1
#
_entry.id   AF-A0A9P7C775-F1
#
_cell.length_a   1.000
_cell.length_b   1.000
_cell.length_c   1.000
_cell.angle_alpha   90.00
_cell.angle_beta   90.00
_cell.angle_gamma   90.00
#
_symmetry.space_group_name_H-M   'P 1'
#
loop_
_entity.id
_entity.type
_entity.pdbx_description
1 polymer ?
#
loop_
_entity_poly.entity_id
_entity_poly.type
_entity_poly.pdbx_seq_one_letter_code
_entity_poly.pdbx_strand_id
1 'polypeptide(L)'
;MARSAAVEFTIYSKVGGRGTVCFDRLTLQGLPPQDDSALVPSVIADTATALQDRMIDGKSDTFWISGGVKQQTISLDLHKSREIGGAVVDWLPDLEARRYTVRTSEDGRDWRTVREVTSCAGWPELALWHP
;
A
#
# COMPACT_ATOMS: atom_id res chain seq x y z
N MET A 1 -24.10 5.67 -9.45
CA MET A 1 -23.59 7.06 -9.40
C MET A 1 -23.21 7.35 -7.96
N ALA A 2 -21.94 7.67 -7.70
CA ALA A 2 -21.54 8.13 -6.36
C ALA A 2 -22.20 9.49 -6.10
N ARG A 3 -22.80 9.66 -4.92
CA ARG A 3 -23.50 10.89 -4.52
C ARG A 3 -22.88 11.37 -3.22
N SER A 4 -22.31 12.57 -3.21
CA SER A 4 -21.93 13.22 -1.97
C SER A 4 -23.18 13.54 -1.15
N ALA A 5 -23.21 13.12 0.11
CA ALA A 5 -24.39 13.26 0.97
C ALA A 5 -24.49 14.69 1.56
N ALA A 6 -23.40 15.22 2.11
CA ALA A 6 -23.33 16.58 2.65
C ALA A 6 -21.87 17.07 2.67
N VAL A 7 -21.68 18.38 2.69
CA VAL A 7 -20.41 19.06 3.01
C VAL A 7 -20.73 20.05 4.13
N GLU A 8 -20.03 19.94 5.27
CA GLU A 8 -20.26 20.81 6.44
C GLU A 8 -19.02 21.65 6.74
N PHE A 9 -19.24 22.94 6.99
CA PHE A 9 -18.20 23.88 7.45
C PHE A 9 -18.60 24.41 8.82
N THR A 10 -17.78 24.18 9.84
CA THR A 10 -17.95 24.77 11.17
C THR A 10 -16.98 25.93 11.36
N ILE A 11 -17.50 27.12 11.59
CA ILE A 11 -16.71 28.32 11.92
C ILE A 11 -16.92 28.63 13.41
N TYR A 12 -15.84 28.64 14.19
CA TYR A 12 -15.93 28.82 15.64
C TYR A 12 -14.95 29.87 16.17
N SER A 13 -15.39 30.67 17.14
CA SER A 13 -14.57 31.60 17.90
C SER A 13 -14.86 31.46 19.40
N LYS A 14 -13.81 31.34 20.22
CA LYS A 14 -13.91 31.13 21.68
C LYS A 14 -14.15 32.41 22.48
N VAL A 15 -13.71 33.56 21.97
CA VAL A 15 -13.68 34.85 22.71
C VAL A 15 -14.33 36.00 21.94
N GLY A 16 -14.82 35.75 20.71
CA GLY A 16 -15.40 36.78 19.84
C GLY A 16 -14.34 37.60 19.07
N GLY A 17 -14.78 38.30 18.02
CA GLY A 17 -13.92 39.11 17.15
C GLY A 17 -14.56 39.34 15.77
N ARG A 18 -13.90 40.12 14.89
CA ARG A 18 -14.30 40.26 13.48
C ARG A 18 -13.59 39.20 12.64
N GLY A 19 -14.33 38.42 11.86
CA GLY A 19 -13.78 37.39 10.97
C GLY A 19 -14.61 37.24 9.71
N THR A 20 -13.94 36.93 8.60
CA THR A 20 -14.56 36.74 7.29
C THR A 20 -13.99 35.46 6.67
N VAL A 21 -14.85 34.62 6.10
CA VAL A 21 -14.47 33.46 5.29
C VAL A 21 -15.07 33.65 3.91
N CYS A 22 -14.22 33.62 2.87
CA CYS A 22 -14.64 33.74 1.49
C CYS A 22 -14.30 32.44 0.74
N PHE A 23 -15.28 31.86 0.06
CA PHE A 23 -15.08 30.78 -0.90
C PHE A 23 -15.39 31.32 -2.30
N ASP A 24 -14.46 31.16 -3.24
CA ASP A 24 -14.63 31.61 -4.63
C ASP A 24 -15.31 30.51 -5.47
N ARG A 25 -14.61 29.38 -5.68
CA ARG A 25 -15.14 28.23 -6.44
C ARG A 25 -15.03 26.94 -5.64
N LEU A 26 -16.12 26.56 -4.99
CA LEU A 26 -16.28 25.24 -4.40
C LEU A 26 -16.98 24.31 -5.41
N THR A 27 -16.25 23.30 -5.89
CA THR A 27 -16.78 22.31 -6.82
C THR A 27 -16.58 20.89 -6.30
N LEU A 28 -17.65 20.10 -6.28
CA LEU A 28 -17.55 18.66 -6.11
C LEU A 28 -17.19 18.04 -7.46
N GLN A 29 -15.96 17.54 -7.57
CA GLN A 29 -15.52 16.82 -8.76
C GLN A 29 -15.79 15.32 -8.56
N GLY A 30 -16.48 14.72 -9.53
CA GLY A 30 -16.63 13.27 -9.57
C GLY A 30 -15.26 12.61 -9.73
N LEU A 31 -14.92 11.70 -8.82
CA LEU A 31 -13.82 10.78 -9.06
C LEU A 31 -14.25 9.78 -10.13
N PRO A 32 -13.34 9.33 -11.01
CA PRO A 32 -13.58 8.14 -11.82
C PRO A 32 -14.10 7.01 -10.92
N PRO A 33 -14.99 6.13 -11.42
CA PRO A 33 -15.38 4.94 -10.66
C PRO A 33 -14.13 4.24 -10.14
N GLN A 34 -14.06 3.98 -8.82
CA GLN A 34 -12.97 3.19 -8.28
C GLN A 34 -13.03 1.80 -8.92
N ASP A 35 -11.88 1.35 -9.43
CA ASP A 35 -11.76 0.00 -9.98
C ASP A 35 -11.65 -0.98 -8.80
N ASP A 36 -12.80 -1.53 -8.43
CA ASP A 36 -12.93 -2.53 -7.35
C ASP A 36 -12.63 -3.95 -7.84
N SER A 37 -12.22 -4.13 -9.11
CA SER A 37 -11.82 -5.44 -9.58
C SER A 37 -10.59 -5.95 -8.81
N ALA A 38 -10.54 -7.27 -8.62
CA ALA A 38 -9.41 -7.91 -7.97
C ALA A 38 -8.12 -7.63 -8.75
N LEU A 39 -7.08 -7.19 -8.05
CA LEU A 39 -5.76 -7.09 -8.64
C LEU A 39 -5.17 -8.47 -8.82
N VAL A 40 -4.69 -8.73 -10.01
CA VAL A 40 -3.82 -9.87 -10.29
C VAL A 40 -2.45 -9.29 -10.64
N PRO A 41 -1.56 -9.13 -9.65
CA PRO A 41 -0.21 -8.67 -9.92
C PRO A 41 0.58 -9.74 -10.67
N SER A 42 1.65 -9.34 -11.36
CA SER A 42 2.74 -10.25 -11.72
C SER A 42 3.91 -10.05 -10.76
N VAL A 43 4.59 -11.14 -10.43
CA VAL A 43 5.73 -11.10 -9.50
C VAL A 43 7.03 -11.07 -10.28
N ILE A 44 7.96 -10.23 -9.86
CA ILE A 44 9.32 -10.16 -10.39
C ILE A 44 10.26 -10.35 -9.21
N ALA A 45 10.86 -11.54 -9.13
CA ALA A 45 11.89 -11.84 -8.14
C ALA A 45 13.28 -11.82 -8.79
N ASP A 46 14.29 -11.33 -8.07
CA ASP A 46 15.68 -11.36 -8.54
C ASP A 46 16.33 -12.77 -8.45
N THR A 47 15.77 -13.65 -7.62
CA THR A 47 16.20 -15.05 -7.48
C THR A 47 15.01 -16.00 -7.43
N ALA A 48 15.30 -17.31 -7.57
CA ALA A 48 14.30 -18.38 -7.53
C ALA A 48 13.05 -18.08 -8.39
N THR A 49 13.26 -17.50 -9.57
CA THR A 49 12.21 -17.00 -10.48
C THR A 49 11.22 -18.08 -10.92
N ALA A 50 11.67 -19.34 -11.02
CA ALA A 50 10.82 -20.48 -11.35
C ALA A 50 9.66 -20.71 -10.35
N LEU A 51 9.74 -20.14 -9.15
CA LEU A 51 8.75 -20.31 -8.08
C LEU A 51 8.08 -19.00 -7.67
N GLN A 52 8.35 -17.88 -8.35
CA GLN A 52 7.91 -16.54 -7.91
C GLN A 52 6.39 -16.41 -7.79
N ASP A 53 5.63 -17.08 -8.66
CA ASP A 53 4.17 -17.00 -8.66
C ASP A 53 3.54 -17.63 -7.40
N ARG A 54 4.28 -18.45 -6.66
CA ARG A 54 3.83 -18.99 -5.37
C ARG A 54 3.61 -17.91 -4.31
N MET A 55 4.16 -16.71 -4.48
CA MET A 55 3.91 -15.59 -3.57
C MET A 55 2.48 -15.04 -3.66
N ILE A 56 1.77 -15.31 -4.77
CA ILE A 56 0.47 -14.72 -5.07
C ILE A 56 -0.58 -15.74 -5.55
N ASP A 57 -0.30 -17.04 -5.43
CA ASP A 57 -1.19 -18.10 -5.92
C ASP A 57 -2.39 -18.39 -4.99
N GLY A 58 -2.45 -17.71 -3.84
CA GLY A 58 -3.52 -17.80 -2.85
C GLY A 58 -3.53 -19.10 -2.04
N LYS A 59 -2.45 -19.89 -2.07
CA LYS A 59 -2.36 -21.15 -1.34
C LYS A 59 -1.44 -21.01 -0.14
N SER A 60 -1.91 -21.43 1.04
CA SER A 60 -1.13 -21.34 2.28
C SER A 60 -0.03 -22.40 2.40
N ASP A 61 -0.02 -23.41 1.52
CA ASP A 61 0.94 -24.51 1.52
C ASP A 61 2.03 -24.38 0.44
N THR A 62 1.97 -23.33 -0.38
CA THR A 62 3.01 -22.97 -1.33
C THR A 62 3.76 -21.73 -0.83
N PHE A 63 5.04 -21.64 -1.18
CA PHE A 63 5.90 -20.53 -0.77
C PHE A 63 7.02 -20.32 -1.78
N TRP A 64 7.57 -19.11 -1.75
CA TRP A 64 8.82 -18.75 -2.40
C TRP A 64 9.90 -18.52 -1.35
N ILE A 65 11.11 -18.97 -1.63
CA ILE A 65 12.30 -18.73 -0.80
C ILE A 65 13.38 -18.15 -1.70
N SER A 66 14.06 -17.12 -1.22
CA SER A 66 15.16 -16.48 -1.93
C SER A 66 16.36 -17.41 -2.12
N GLY A 67 17.18 -17.12 -3.14
CA GLY A 67 18.41 -17.86 -3.45
C GLY A 67 19.57 -17.69 -2.46
N GLY A 68 19.34 -17.18 -1.25
CA GLY A 68 20.35 -17.08 -0.19
C GLY A 68 21.37 -15.96 -0.33
N VAL A 69 21.10 -14.92 -1.12
CA VAL A 69 21.96 -13.73 -1.20
C VAL A 69 21.52 -12.64 -0.20
N LYS A 70 22.45 -11.75 0.17
CA LYS A 70 22.29 -10.82 1.29
C LYS A 70 21.20 -9.76 1.09
N GLN A 71 21.03 -9.28 -0.14
CA GLN A 71 20.04 -8.27 -0.50
C GLN A 71 19.18 -8.85 -1.59
N GLN A 72 17.87 -8.79 -1.35
CA GLN A 72 16.87 -9.43 -2.16
C GLN A 72 15.71 -8.49 -2.39
N THR A 73 15.22 -8.46 -3.61
CA THR A 73 14.12 -7.61 -4.06
C THR A 73 13.05 -8.46 -4.71
N ILE A 74 11.81 -8.20 -4.30
CA ILE A 74 10.61 -8.67 -4.96
C ILE A 74 9.84 -7.41 -5.37
N SER A 75 9.36 -7.40 -6.61
CA SER A 75 8.45 -6.37 -7.11
C SER A 75 7.14 -7.02 -7.55
N LEU A 76 6.03 -6.32 -7.27
CA LEU A 76 4.70 -6.67 -7.75
C LEU A 76 4.30 -5.64 -8.80
N ASP A 77 4.19 -6.07 -10.07
CA ASP A 77 3.62 -5.23 -11.12
C ASP A 77 2.09 -5.38 -11.10
N LEU A 78 1.40 -4.30 -10.76
CA LEU A 78 -0.06 -4.27 -10.64
C LEU A 78 -0.75 -4.05 -11.99
N HIS A 79 0.00 -3.80 -13.08
CA HIS A 79 -0.46 -3.51 -14.44
C HIS A 79 -1.28 -2.22 -14.61
N LYS A 80 -1.81 -1.64 -13.52
CA LYS A 80 -2.57 -0.39 -13.50
C LYS A 80 -2.26 0.39 -12.23
N SER A 81 -2.18 1.71 -12.36
CA SER A 81 -2.09 2.59 -11.19
C SER A 81 -3.42 2.62 -10.43
N ARG A 82 -3.36 2.45 -9.12
CA ARG A 82 -4.50 2.55 -8.21
C ARG A 82 -4.04 2.89 -6.80
N GLU A 83 -4.98 3.37 -6.00
CA GLU A 83 -4.79 3.47 -4.57
C GLU A 83 -4.72 2.05 -3.95
N ILE A 84 -3.75 1.85 -3.06
CA ILE A 84 -3.51 0.59 -2.35
C ILE A 84 -3.56 0.91 -0.86
N GLY A 85 -4.49 0.28 -0.14
CA GLY A 85 -4.63 0.47 1.31
C GLY A 85 -3.56 -0.25 2.14
N GLY A 86 -2.93 -1.29 1.59
CA GLY A 86 -1.87 -2.02 2.25
C GLY A 86 -1.48 -3.29 1.50
N ALA A 87 -0.45 -3.96 2.02
CA ALA A 87 -0.04 -5.29 1.60
C ALA A 87 0.19 -6.14 2.86
N VAL A 88 -0.21 -7.40 2.79
CA VAL A 88 0.05 -8.40 3.83
C VAL A 88 1.12 -9.34 3.28
N VAL A 89 2.10 -9.67 4.12
CA VAL A 89 3.12 -10.66 3.79
C VAL A 89 3.04 -11.77 4.83
N ASP A 90 2.68 -12.96 4.36
CA ASP A 90 2.67 -14.17 5.18
C ASP A 90 4.06 -14.81 5.11
N TRP A 91 4.82 -14.68 6.19
CA TRP A 91 6.17 -15.21 6.27
C TRP A 91 6.17 -16.68 6.69
N LEU A 92 7.09 -17.46 6.13
CA LEU A 92 7.45 -18.75 6.71
C LEU A 92 8.12 -18.52 8.08
N PRO A 93 7.84 -19.38 9.08
CA PRO A 93 8.50 -19.29 10.39
C PRO A 93 10.03 -19.26 10.26
N ASP A 94 10.66 -18.34 10.98
CA ASP A 94 12.12 -18.15 11.08
C ASP A 94 12.83 -17.71 9.78
N LEU A 95 12.06 -17.42 8.73
CA LEU A 95 12.56 -16.98 7.41
C LEU A 95 12.10 -15.57 7.05
N GLU A 96 11.56 -14.82 8.01
CA GLU A 96 11.14 -13.45 7.81
C GLU A 96 12.31 -12.46 7.58
N ALA A 97 12.07 -11.46 6.74
CA ALA A 97 13.01 -10.36 6.58
C ALA A 97 13.00 -9.47 7.83
N ARG A 98 14.12 -9.44 8.56
CA ARG A 98 14.27 -8.58 9.77
C ARG A 98 14.37 -7.09 9.47
N ARG A 99 14.80 -6.74 8.26
CA ARG A 99 14.87 -5.37 7.76
C ARG A 99 14.53 -5.35 6.29
N TYR A 100 13.61 -4.47 5.91
CA TYR A 100 13.25 -4.27 4.51
C TYR A 100 12.71 -2.87 4.28
N THR A 101 12.73 -2.46 3.02
CA THR A 101 12.18 -1.17 2.57
C THR A 101 11.05 -1.46 1.61
N VAL A 102 9.91 -0.80 1.83
CA VAL A 102 8.79 -0.81 0.88
C VAL A 102 8.90 0.42 0.01
N ARG A 103 8.87 0.20 -1.30
CA ARG A 103 8.94 1.25 -2.31
C ARG A 103 7.78 1.11 -3.28
N THR A 104 7.35 2.23 -3.85
CA THR A 104 6.33 2.28 -4.91
C THR A 104 6.89 3.02 -6.12
N SER A 105 6.42 2.66 -7.31
CA SER A 105 6.78 3.31 -8.58
C SER A 105 5.56 3.32 -9.50
N GLU A 106 5.45 4.34 -10.34
CA GLU A 106 4.43 4.42 -11.41
C GLU A 106 4.95 3.90 -12.75
N ASP A 107 6.28 3.77 -12.91
CA ASP A 107 6.92 3.44 -14.19
C ASP A 107 7.88 2.25 -14.13
N GLY A 108 8.07 1.68 -12.94
CA GLY A 108 8.99 0.57 -12.66
C GLY A 108 10.47 0.98 -12.64
N ARG A 109 10.81 2.26 -12.86
CA ARG A 109 12.18 2.77 -12.94
C ARG A 109 12.52 3.69 -11.79
N ASP A 110 11.63 4.65 -11.52
CA ASP A 110 11.79 5.62 -10.43
C ASP A 110 10.97 5.18 -9.22
N TRP A 111 11.66 4.85 -8.14
CA TRP A 111 11.07 4.26 -6.94
C TRP A 111 11.15 5.23 -5.77
N ARG A 112 10.02 5.47 -5.11
CA ARG A 112 9.95 6.23 -3.84
C ARG A 112 9.79 5.29 -2.65
N THR A 113 10.59 5.51 -1.60
CA THR A 113 10.41 4.80 -0.32
C THR A 113 9.15 5.30 0.36
N VAL A 114 8.27 4.36 0.74
CA VAL A 114 7.04 4.64 1.48
C VAL A 114 7.08 4.11 2.91
N ARG A 115 7.93 3.11 3.18
CA ARG A 115 8.14 2.57 4.53
C ARG A 115 9.52 1.92 4.66
N GLU A 116 10.11 2.06 5.83
CA GLU A 116 11.27 1.27 6.25
C GLU A 116 10.86 0.45 7.47
N VAL A 117 11.12 -0.85 7.42
CA VAL A 117 10.82 -1.76 8.52
C VAL A 117 12.15 -2.26 9.06
N THR A 118 12.32 -2.11 10.36
CA THR A 118 13.40 -2.73 11.12
C THR A 118 12.76 -3.39 12.33
N SER A 119 12.66 -4.72 12.31
CA SER A 119 12.19 -5.45 13.48
C SER A 119 13.33 -5.54 14.50
N CYS A 120 13.16 -4.93 15.67
CA CYS A 120 13.86 -5.38 16.86
C CYS A 120 13.13 -6.64 17.35
N ALA A 121 13.82 -7.78 17.29
CA ALA A 121 13.42 -9.13 17.70
C ALA A 121 12.05 -9.29 18.43
N GLY A 122 11.15 -10.10 17.85
CA GLY A 122 10.30 -11.00 18.64
C GLY A 122 8.78 -10.87 18.55
N TRP A 123 8.20 -10.02 17.69
CA TRP A 123 6.74 -9.95 17.53
C TRP A 123 6.32 -10.17 16.07
N PRO A 124 5.34 -11.05 15.79
CA PRO A 124 4.77 -11.16 14.46
C PRO A 124 4.04 -9.85 14.12
N GLU A 125 4.45 -9.20 13.04
CA GLU A 125 3.85 -7.93 12.59
C GLU A 125 2.49 -8.21 11.96
N LEU A 126 1.42 -8.05 12.75
CA LEU A 126 0.09 -7.78 12.23
C LEU A 126 0.05 -6.33 11.77
N ALA A 127 0.08 -6.09 10.45
CA ALA A 127 -0.23 -4.79 9.88
C ALA A 127 -1.74 -4.52 9.98
N LEU A 128 -2.25 -4.31 11.20
CA LEU A 128 -3.59 -3.81 11.44
C LEU A 128 -3.55 -2.28 11.29
N TRP A 129 -4.25 -1.76 10.29
CA TRP A 129 -4.71 -0.37 10.31
C TRP A 129 -6.20 -0.37 10.63
N HIS A 130 -6.57 0.39 11.66
CA HIS A 130 -7.97 0.75 11.95
C HIS A 130 -8.34 1.98 11.12
N PRO A 131 -9.60 2.09 10.65
CA PRO A 131 -10.06 3.06 9.65
C PRO A 131 -9.89 4.53 10.07
#